data_AF-A0A9E4V5P9-F1
#
_entry.id   AF-A0A9E4V5P9-F1
#
_cell.length_a   1.000
_cell.length_b   1.000
_cell.length_c   1.000
_cell.angle_alpha   90.00
_cell.angle_beta   90.00
_cell.angle_gamma   90.00
#
_symmetry.space_group_name_H-M   'P 1'
#
loop_
_entity.id
_entity.type
_entity.pdbx_description
1 polymer ?
#
loop_
_entity_poly.entity_id
_entity_poly.type
_entity_poly.pdbx_seq_one_letter_code
_entity_poly.pdbx_strand_id
1 'polypeptide(L)'
;AEGKITISILDEGRFQKVRVADTGTGIHREHLPHVFERFYKVDRSRSDGGTGLGLAIVKHIVQAHGGEVGVESEEGVGSTFEFTIPRS
;
A
#
# COMPACT_ATOMS: atom_id res chain seq x y z
N ALA A 1 2.50 2.50 -22.63
CA ALA A 1 3.24 1.43 -21.95
C ALA A 1 2.24 0.62 -21.13
N GLU A 2 2.35 -0.70 -21.11
CA GLU A 2 1.48 -1.56 -20.30
C GLU A 2 1.97 -1.49 -18.84
N GLY A 3 1.09 -1.18 -17.89
CA GLY A 3 1.44 -1.14 -16.47
C GLY A 3 1.70 -2.56 -15.92
N LYS A 4 2.70 -2.72 -15.05
CA LYS A 4 3.02 -4.00 -14.42
C LYS A 4 2.71 -3.94 -12.92
N ILE A 5 2.17 -5.04 -12.39
CA ILE A 5 2.07 -5.29 -10.95
C ILE A 5 2.90 -6.54 -10.63
N THR A 6 3.73 -6.46 -9.60
CA THR A 6 4.55 -7.56 -9.10
C THR A 6 4.20 -7.83 -7.64
N ILE A 7 3.91 -9.09 -7.33
CA ILE A 7 3.66 -9.54 -5.96
C ILE A 7 4.82 -10.45 -5.55
N SER A 8 5.41 -10.19 -4.39
CA SER A 8 6.50 -11.00 -3.84
C SER A 8 6.30 -11.23 -2.35
N ILE A 9 6.78 -12.37 -1.86
CA ILE A 9 6.77 -12.75 -0.45
C ILE A 9 8.21 -12.92 0.01
N LEU A 10 8.57 -12.30 1.12
CA LEU A 10 9.87 -12.42 1.78
C LEU A 10 9.68 -13.01 3.18
N ASP A 11 10.61 -13.89 3.56
CA ASP A 11 10.65 -14.48 4.90
C ASP A 11 11.41 -13.54 5.84
N GLU A 12 10.73 -13.02 6.87
CA GLU A 12 11.30 -12.13 7.88
C GLU A 12 11.20 -12.76 9.28
N GLY A 13 11.65 -14.01 9.37
CA GLY A 13 11.75 -14.76 10.62
C GLY A 13 10.37 -15.15 11.15
N ARG A 14 9.83 -14.36 12.10
CA ARG A 14 8.50 -14.62 12.69
C ARG A 14 7.35 -14.15 11.81
N PHE A 15 7.65 -13.38 10.76
CA PHE A 15 6.66 -12.82 9.86
C PHE A 15 6.98 -13.18 8.41
N GLN A 16 5.95 -13.22 7.58
CA GLN A 16 6.07 -13.14 6.13
C GLN A 16 5.74 -11.71 5.70
N LYS A 17 6.63 -11.08 4.94
CA LYS A 17 6.40 -9.77 4.33
C LYS A 17 5.89 -9.96 2.91
N VAL A 18 4.70 -9.45 2.64
CA VAL A 18 4.10 -9.41 1.31
C VAL A 18 4.31 -8.02 0.73
N ARG A 19 4.86 -7.94 -0.49
CA ARG A 19 5.06 -6.68 -1.22
C ARG A 19 4.26 -6.70 -2.51
N VAL A 20 3.58 -5.60 -2.81
CA VAL A 20 2.81 -5.36 -4.02
C VAL A 20 3.36 -4.10 -4.67
N ALA A 21 4.11 -4.27 -5.75
CA ALA A 21 4.78 -3.20 -6.48
C ALA A 21 4.11 -2.94 -7.83
N ASP A 22 3.74 -1.69 -8.11
CA ASP A 22 3.21 -1.24 -9.39
C ASP A 22 4.20 -0.32 -10.12
N THR A 23 4.04 -0.19 -11.45
CA THR A 23 4.78 0.78 -12.29
C THR A 23 3.89 1.95 -12.71
N GLY A 24 2.96 2.34 -11.85
CA GLY A 24 2.02 3.43 -12.08
C GLY A 24 2.67 4.80 -11.89
N THR A 25 1.84 5.83 -11.65
CA THR A 25 2.32 7.22 -11.53
C THR A 25 3.07 7.51 -10.22
N GLY A 26 3.07 6.58 -9.27
CA GLY A 26 3.58 6.84 -7.92
C GLY A 26 2.69 7.82 -7.13
N ILE A 27 3.18 8.16 -5.94
CA ILE A 27 2.52 9.00 -4.94
C ILE A 27 3.51 10.06 -4.47
N HIS A 28 3.11 11.34 -4.52
CA HIS A 28 3.95 12.43 -4.03
C HIS A 28 4.23 12.28 -2.52
N ARG A 29 5.47 12.60 -2.11
CA ARG A 29 5.97 12.31 -0.75
C ARG A 29 5.12 12.89 0.37
N GLU A 30 4.48 14.03 0.13
CA GLU A 30 3.62 14.69 1.11
C GLU A 30 2.38 13.86 1.49
N HIS A 31 1.95 12.94 0.63
CA HIS A 31 0.78 12.11 0.87
C HIS A 31 1.09 10.82 1.61
N LEU A 32 2.32 10.32 1.54
CA LEU A 32 2.73 9.02 2.10
C LEU A 32 2.35 8.84 3.59
N PRO A 33 2.49 9.85 4.46
CA PRO A 33 2.07 9.71 5.86
C PRO A 33 0.57 9.43 6.04
N HIS A 34 -0.25 9.81 5.06
CA HIS A 34 -1.70 9.87 5.17
C HIS A 34 -2.43 8.78 4.36
N VAL A 35 -1.75 8.05 3.47
CA VAL A 35 -2.43 7.11 2.55
C VAL A 35 -3.19 5.98 3.25
N PHE A 36 -2.86 5.68 4.51
CA PHE A 36 -3.57 4.70 5.34
C PHE A 36 -4.67 5.30 6.23
N GLU A 37 -4.90 6.62 6.16
CA GLU A 37 -5.99 7.28 6.86
C GLU A 37 -7.33 7.01 6.16
N ARG A 38 -8.38 6.87 6.96
CA ARG A 38 -9.74 6.68 6.43
C ARG A 38 -10.17 7.92 5.68
N PHE A 39 -10.79 7.73 4.51
CA PHE A 39 -11.31 8.80 3.65
C PHE A 39 -10.23 9.69 3.03
N TYR A 40 -8.94 9.37 3.20
CA TYR A 40 -7.86 10.12 2.56
C TYR A 40 -7.81 9.80 1.06
N LYS A 41 -7.66 10.86 0.25
CA LYS A 41 -7.53 10.79 -1.21
C LYS A 41 -6.48 11.78 -1.67
N VAL A 42 -5.49 11.28 -2.41
CA VAL A 42 -4.41 12.08 -3.02
C VAL A 42 -4.97 13.05 -4.06
N ASP A 43 -5.90 12.59 -4.88
CA ASP A 43 -6.53 13.40 -5.91
C ASP A 43 -8.04 13.49 -5.67
N ARG A 44 -8.53 14.69 -5.32
CA ARG A 44 -9.96 14.98 -5.16
C ARG A 44 -10.67 15.20 -6.49
N SER A 45 -9.92 15.39 -7.59
CA SER A 45 -10.47 15.81 -8.89
C SER A 45 -10.87 14.66 -9.80
N ARG A 46 -10.41 13.43 -9.55
CA ARG A 46 -10.91 12.23 -10.24
C ARG A 46 -12.26 11.84 -9.64
N SER A 47 -13.30 12.32 -10.31
CA SER A 47 -14.73 12.11 -10.04
C SER A 47 -15.20 10.66 -10.11
N ASP A 48 -14.33 9.69 -10.39
CA ASP A 48 -14.67 8.27 -10.42
C ASP A 48 -13.69 7.43 -9.60
N GLY A 49 -14.22 6.84 -8.52
CA GLY A 49 -13.69 5.63 -7.91
C GLY A 49 -13.08 5.78 -6.51
N GLY A 50 -13.77 5.24 -5.50
CA GLY A 50 -13.21 4.90 -4.19
C GLY A 50 -13.54 5.87 -3.05
N THR A 51 -13.96 5.30 -1.92
CA THR A 51 -14.29 6.00 -0.66
C THR A 51 -13.05 6.44 0.14
N GLY A 52 -11.84 6.09 -0.31
CA GLY A 52 -10.62 6.25 0.49
C GLY A 52 -10.56 5.31 1.70
N LEU A 53 -11.30 4.19 1.67
CA LEU A 53 -11.31 3.23 2.78
C LEU A 53 -10.39 2.02 2.58
N GLY A 54 -9.97 1.71 1.35
CA GLY A 54 -9.25 0.48 1.03
C GLY A 54 -8.00 0.27 1.87
N LEU A 55 -7.05 1.21 1.86
CA LEU A 55 -5.80 1.11 2.63
C LEU A 55 -6.03 1.16 4.15
N ALA A 56 -7.04 1.90 4.61
CA ALA A 56 -7.40 1.90 6.03
C ALA A 56 -7.95 0.54 6.49
N ILE A 57 -8.75 -0.14 5.65
CA ILE A 57 -9.23 -1.50 5.91
C ILE A 57 -8.04 -2.46 5.94
N VAL A 58 -7.11 -2.37 4.98
CA VAL A 58 -5.88 -3.18 4.94
C VAL A 58 -5.10 -3.01 6.24
N LYS A 59 -4.85 -1.76 6.67
CA LYS A 59 -4.15 -1.47 7.93
C LYS A 59 -4.83 -2.14 9.12
N HIS A 60 -6.15 -2.02 9.24
CA HIS A 60 -6.89 -2.66 10.35
C HIS A 60 -6.82 -4.19 10.32
N ILE A 61 -6.98 -4.81 9.16
CA ILE A 61 -6.89 -6.27 9.02
C ILE A 61 -5.49 -6.75 9.41
N VAL A 62 -4.45 -6.13 8.87
CA VAL A 62 -3.05 -6.49 9.14
C VAL A 62 -2.72 -6.32 10.62
N GLN A 63 -3.11 -5.20 11.22
CA GLN A 63 -2.91 -4.95 12.66
C GLN A 63 -3.67 -5.95 13.53
N ALA A 64 -4.89 -6.36 13.14
CA ALA A 64 -5.64 -7.40 13.85
C ALA A 64 -4.94 -8.77 13.83
N HIS A 65 -4.10 -9.02 12.83
CA HIS A 65 -3.24 -10.21 12.75
C HIS A 65 -1.87 -9.99 13.42
N GLY A 66 -1.61 -8.85 14.06
CA GLY A 66 -0.33 -8.53 14.71
C GLY A 66 0.79 -8.13 13.75
N GLY A 67 0.46 -7.80 12.51
CA GLY A 67 1.40 -7.31 11.50
C GLY A 67 1.43 -5.79 11.37
N GLU A 68 2.24 -5.32 10.44
CA GLU A 68 2.45 -3.91 10.12
C GLU A 68 2.26 -3.66 8.62
N VAL A 69 1.94 -2.41 8.25
CA VAL A 69 1.80 -1.97 6.86
C VAL A 69 2.83 -0.88 6.54
N GLY A 70 3.29 -0.84 5.30
CA GLY A 70 4.24 0.14 4.78
C GLY A 70 3.95 0.53 3.34
N VAL A 71 4.51 1.67 2.93
CA VAL A 71 4.49 2.11 1.54
C VAL A 71 5.80 2.82 1.22
N GLU A 72 6.36 2.50 0.06
CA GLU A 72 7.43 3.24 -0.59
C GLU A 72 6.90 3.68 -1.96
N SER A 73 7.15 4.92 -2.37
CA SER A 73 6.67 5.40 -3.65
C SER A 73 7.53 6.53 -4.17
N GLU A 74 7.69 6.58 -5.49
CA GLU A 74 8.38 7.64 -6.20
C GLU A 74 7.51 8.07 -7.39
N GLU A 75 7.27 9.39 -7.48
CA GLU A 75 6.44 9.98 -8.53
C GLU A 75 7.06 9.72 -9.92
N GLY A 76 6.24 9.24 -10.85
CA GLY A 76 6.66 8.84 -12.20
C GLY A 76 7.31 7.46 -12.29
N VAL A 77 7.56 6.78 -11.17
CA VAL A 77 8.18 5.44 -11.14
C VAL A 77 7.17 4.35 -10.74
N GLY A 78 6.42 4.58 -9.66
CA GLY A 78 5.45 3.61 -9.14
C GLY A 78 5.42 3.57 -7.61
N SER A 79 4.66 2.62 -7.06
CA SER A 79 4.55 2.42 -5.61
C SER A 79 4.77 0.97 -5.24
N THR A 80 5.34 0.74 -4.07
CA THR A 80 5.39 -0.57 -3.41
C THR A 80 4.67 -0.48 -2.07
N PHE A 81 3.53 -1.16 -1.97
CA PHE A 81 2.84 -1.37 -0.71
C PHE A 81 3.31 -2.68 -0.10
N GLU A 82 3.46 -2.70 1.22
CA GLU A 82 3.86 -3.91 1.92
C GLU A 82 3.10 -4.11 3.22
N PHE A 83 2.99 -5.37 3.62
CA PHE A 83 2.48 -5.72 4.94
C PHE A 83 3.13 -7.00 5.46
N THR A 84 3.15 -7.15 6.78
CA THR A 84 3.62 -8.37 7.45
C THR A 84 2.46 -9.18 8.01
N ILE A 85 2.62 -10.50 8.10
CA ILE A 85 1.71 -11.41 8.79
C ILE A 85 2.52 -12.47 9.55
N PRO A 86 2.13 -12.88 10.77
CA PRO A 86 2.86 -13.92 11.49
C PRO A 86 2.95 -15.21 10.69
N ARG A 87 4.10 -15.87 10.79
CA ARG A 87 4.30 -17.21 10.23
C ARG A 87 3.56 -18.23 11.10
N SER A 88 2.85 -19.16 10.44
CA SER A 88 2.20 -20.32 11.08
C SER A 88 3.20 -21.36 11.54
#